data_AF-A0A091U2M8-F1
#
_entry.id   AF-A0A091U2M8-F1
#
_cell.length_a   1.000
_cell.length_b   1.000
_cell.length_c   1.000
_cell.angle_alpha   90.00
_cell.angle_beta   90.00
_cell.angle_gamma   90.00
#
_symmetry.space_group_name_H-M   'P 1'
#
loop_
_entity.id
_entity.type
_entity.pdbx_description
1 polymer ?
#
loop_
_entity_poly.entity_id
_entity_poly.type
_entity_poly.pdbx_seq_one_letter_code
_entity_poly.pdbx_strand_id
1 'polypeptide(L)'
;LSALRCSLQFLGNIAAGNGDSQNSIWKCAFPDLFLTCLMYSDEKIVAYCCMVLFTCLNSEKVRELLDPGNLTVALRVLKVYKEQLESEWSFLIVTDHLLKCPELVKALYAKLSNQERVTLLELMMAKVSESHPVTSEEMNAFMRHADFLAGCFQEKCEAVLKLTSAADAESEEALVTIRLLDVLCEMTSNNGQLEHLQALPGLLETAIDTLRLTHLAGKQAVNIFTATHAMTGQEEISHPAVGFKSHLIRLIGNLCYKNKENQDKV
;
A
#
# COMPACT_ATOMS: atom_id res chain seq x y z
N LEU A 1 -31.09 12.72 -8.37
CA LEU A 1 -29.63 12.49 -8.48
C LEU A 1 -28.93 13.61 -9.26
N SER A 2 -29.47 14.11 -10.38
CA SER A 2 -28.83 15.18 -11.18
C SER A 2 -28.50 16.44 -10.38
N ALA A 3 -29.42 16.94 -9.54
CA ALA A 3 -29.15 18.10 -8.69
C ALA A 3 -27.95 17.87 -7.76
N LEU A 4 -27.88 16.72 -7.08
CA LEU A 4 -26.77 16.38 -6.18
C LEU A 4 -25.44 16.27 -6.92
N ARG A 5 -25.41 15.63 -8.10
CA ARG A 5 -24.22 15.58 -8.96
C ARG A 5 -23.73 16.98 -9.32
N CYS A 6 -24.63 17.85 -9.79
CA CYS A 6 -24.31 19.23 -10.14
C CYS A 6 -23.82 20.03 -8.93
N SER A 7 -24.43 19.83 -7.75
CA SER A 7 -24.00 20.47 -6.52
C SER A 7 -22.58 20.06 -6.13
N LEU A 8 -22.25 18.77 -6.14
CA LEU A 8 -20.89 18.31 -5.80
C LEU A 8 -19.85 18.82 -6.79
N GLN A 9 -20.16 18.78 -8.10
CA GLN A 9 -19.28 19.35 -9.11
C GLN A 9 -19.05 20.85 -8.89
N PHE A 10 -20.11 21.60 -8.60
CA PHE A 10 -20.02 23.03 -8.29
C PHE A 10 -19.18 23.31 -7.04
N LEU A 11 -19.35 22.52 -5.98
CA LEU A 11 -18.54 22.65 -4.76
C LEU A 11 -17.05 22.44 -5.03
N GLY A 12 -16.68 21.44 -5.84
CA GLY A 12 -15.28 21.21 -6.21
C GLY A 12 -14.69 22.39 -6.97
N ASN A 13 -15.44 22.94 -7.93
CA ASN A 13 -15.01 24.12 -8.69
C ASN A 13 -14.85 25.36 -7.81
N ILE A 14 -15.75 25.59 -6.84
CA ILE A 14 -15.66 26.72 -5.90
C ILE A 14 -14.48 26.56 -4.93
N ALA A 15 -14.17 25.33 -4.52
CA ALA A 15 -13.07 25.03 -3.62
C ALA A 15 -11.70 25.10 -4.33
N ALA A 16 -11.65 24.91 -5.64
CA ALA A 16 -10.42 24.88 -6.41
C ALA A 16 -9.65 26.21 -6.28
N GLY A 17 -8.49 26.15 -5.61
CA GLY A 17 -7.64 27.32 -5.37
C GLY A 17 -8.20 28.35 -4.38
N ASN A 18 -9.27 28.04 -3.63
CA ASN A 18 -9.87 28.95 -2.66
C ASN A 18 -9.94 28.33 -1.26
N GLY A 19 -9.02 28.74 -0.38
CA GLY A 19 -8.90 28.21 0.98
C GLY A 19 -10.13 28.45 1.87
N ASP A 20 -10.79 29.61 1.73
CA ASP A 20 -11.98 29.93 2.53
C ASP A 20 -13.16 29.02 2.17
N SER A 21 -13.35 28.76 0.87
CA SER A 21 -14.30 27.78 0.36
C SER A 21 -13.97 26.38 0.85
N GLN A 22 -12.71 25.95 0.75
CA GLN A 22 -12.27 24.62 1.22
C GLN A 22 -12.54 24.43 2.72
N ASN A 23 -12.30 25.46 3.53
CA ASN A 23 -12.54 25.42 4.98
C ASN A 23 -14.04 25.44 5.31
N SER A 24 -14.82 26.26 4.60
CA SER A 24 -16.27 26.32 4.77
C SER A 24 -16.94 25.01 4.36
N ILE A 25 -16.53 24.41 3.25
CA ILE A 25 -17.02 23.10 2.80
C ILE A 25 -16.64 22.03 3.81
N TRP A 26 -15.38 21.96 4.24
CA TRP A 26 -14.95 20.97 5.23
C TRP A 26 -15.78 21.03 6.51
N LYS A 27 -15.95 22.24 7.08
CA LYS A 27 -16.73 22.45 8.30
C LYS A 27 -18.21 22.02 8.18
N CYS A 28 -18.81 22.17 7.00
CA CYS A 28 -20.22 21.86 6.78
C CYS A 28 -20.47 20.42 6.31
N ALA A 29 -19.49 19.80 5.66
CA ALA A 29 -19.64 18.50 5.00
C ALA A 29 -18.97 17.34 5.75
N PHE A 30 -17.89 17.61 6.49
CA PHE A 30 -17.11 16.57 7.13
C PHE A 30 -17.64 16.21 8.53
N PRO A 31 -17.72 14.92 8.89
CA PRO A 31 -17.47 13.73 8.06
C PRO A 31 -18.71 13.24 7.29
N ASP A 32 -19.92 13.59 7.75
CA ASP A 32 -21.17 12.88 7.42
C ASP A 32 -21.57 12.95 5.95
N LEU A 33 -21.47 14.14 5.32
CA LEU A 33 -21.83 14.30 3.91
C LEU A 33 -20.88 13.51 3.02
N PHE A 34 -19.57 13.58 3.29
CA PHE A 34 -18.58 12.81 2.53
C PHE A 34 -18.81 11.32 2.69
N LEU A 35 -19.02 10.84 3.93
CA LEU A 35 -19.27 9.42 4.17
C LEU A 35 -20.55 8.94 3.45
N THR A 36 -21.61 9.74 3.53
CA THR A 36 -22.87 9.47 2.85
C THR A 36 -22.66 9.37 1.34
N CYS A 37 -22.00 10.36 0.73
CA CYS A 37 -21.76 10.41 -0.72
C CYS A 37 -20.81 9.31 -1.22
N LEU A 38 -19.79 8.93 -0.45
CA LEU A 38 -18.88 7.81 -0.78
C LEU A 38 -19.59 6.45 -0.76
N MET A 39 -20.76 6.35 -0.13
CA MET A 39 -21.56 5.13 -0.05
C MET A 39 -22.69 5.06 -1.08
N TYR A 40 -22.83 6.06 -1.96
CA TYR A 40 -23.82 6.01 -3.03
C TYR A 40 -23.46 4.97 -4.08
N SER A 41 -24.48 4.33 -4.67
CA SER A 41 -24.33 3.45 -5.83
C SER A 41 -24.04 4.19 -7.14
N ASP A 42 -24.14 5.53 -7.12
CA ASP A 42 -23.99 6.39 -8.29
C ASP A 42 -22.53 6.81 -8.44
N GLU A 43 -21.82 6.22 -9.41
CA GLU A 43 -20.40 6.45 -9.65
C GLU A 43 -20.04 7.93 -9.83
N LYS A 44 -20.91 8.73 -10.47
CA LYS A 44 -20.65 10.16 -10.64
C LYS A 44 -20.73 10.93 -9.33
N ILE A 45 -21.65 10.55 -8.44
CA ILE A 45 -21.73 11.14 -7.10
C ILE A 45 -20.47 10.81 -6.32
N VAL A 46 -20.03 9.55 -6.35
CA VAL A 46 -18.80 9.11 -5.66
C VAL A 46 -17.58 9.84 -6.23
N ALA A 47 -17.43 9.91 -7.55
CA ALA A 47 -16.33 10.61 -8.20
C ALA A 47 -16.29 12.12 -7.86
N TYR A 48 -17.43 12.82 -7.94
CA TYR A 48 -17.49 14.24 -7.57
C TYR A 48 -17.29 14.46 -6.07
N CYS A 49 -17.74 13.52 -5.23
CA CYS A 49 -17.44 13.54 -3.80
C CYS A 49 -15.93 13.41 -3.53
N CYS A 50 -15.25 12.47 -4.19
CA CYS A 50 -13.80 12.33 -4.10
C CYS A 50 -13.08 13.59 -4.60
N MET A 51 -13.53 14.21 -5.70
CA MET A 51 -12.98 15.48 -6.19
C MET A 51 -13.08 16.60 -5.14
N VAL A 52 -14.26 16.78 -4.52
CA VAL A 52 -14.46 17.78 -3.45
C VAL A 52 -13.57 17.45 -2.25
N LEU A 53 -13.52 16.18 -1.84
CA LEU A 53 -12.72 15.72 -0.71
C LEU A 53 -11.23 15.99 -0.95
N PHE A 54 -10.69 15.57 -2.10
CA PHE A 54 -9.33 15.84 -2.54
C PHE A 54 -9.00 17.34 -2.48
N THR A 55 -9.86 18.16 -3.08
CA THR A 55 -9.65 19.63 -3.16
C THR A 55 -9.63 20.28 -1.78
N CYS A 56 -10.35 19.73 -0.81
CA CYS A 56 -10.42 20.28 0.54
C CYS A 56 -9.30 19.78 1.46
N LEU A 57 -8.69 18.62 1.18
CA LEU A 57 -7.69 18.00 2.05
C LEU A 57 -6.38 18.81 2.08
N ASN A 58 -5.82 18.90 3.27
CA ASN A 58 -4.48 19.43 3.53
C ASN A 58 -3.87 18.68 4.72
N SER A 59 -2.64 19.01 5.11
CA SER A 59 -1.94 18.29 6.19
C SER A 59 -2.66 18.36 7.55
N GLU A 60 -3.39 19.45 7.85
CA GLU A 60 -4.20 19.57 9.07
C GLU A 60 -5.42 18.67 9.03
N LYS A 61 -6.19 18.73 7.93
CA LYS A 61 -7.40 17.92 7.73
C LYS A 61 -7.12 16.43 7.61
N VAL A 62 -5.95 16.05 7.09
CA VAL A 62 -5.49 14.65 7.12
C VAL A 62 -5.30 14.17 8.55
N ARG A 63 -4.84 15.03 9.48
CA ARG A 63 -4.74 14.65 10.90
C ARG A 63 -6.11 14.48 11.55
N GLU A 64 -7.14 15.23 11.13
CA GLU A 64 -8.52 15.02 11.61
C GLU A 64 -9.08 13.63 11.23
N LEU A 65 -8.57 13.00 10.17
CA LEU A 65 -8.93 11.62 9.80
C LEU A 65 -8.42 10.57 10.79
N LEU A 66 -7.45 10.91 11.66
CA LEU A 66 -6.96 10.00 12.71
C LEU A 66 -7.98 9.77 13.82
N ASP A 67 -8.92 10.69 13.99
CA ASP A 67 -9.96 10.53 14.99
C ASP A 67 -10.78 9.27 14.69
N PRO A 68 -11.04 8.38 15.68
CA PRO A 68 -11.68 7.10 15.43
C PRO A 68 -13.01 7.16 14.68
N GLY A 69 -13.79 8.23 14.87
CA GLY A 69 -15.05 8.45 14.13
C GLY A 69 -14.83 8.82 12.65
N ASN A 70 -13.74 9.55 12.37
CA ASN A 70 -13.42 10.12 11.06
C ASN A 70 -12.63 9.16 10.16
N LEU A 71 -11.91 8.20 10.76
CA LEU A 71 -11.13 7.18 10.05
C LEU A 71 -11.97 6.43 9.00
N THR A 72 -13.27 6.28 9.24
CA THR A 72 -14.23 5.65 8.33
C THR A 72 -14.25 6.32 6.95
N VAL A 73 -14.03 7.64 6.86
CA VAL A 73 -13.96 8.36 5.57
C VAL A 73 -12.77 7.85 4.76
N ALA A 74 -11.58 7.78 5.38
CA ALA A 74 -10.37 7.29 4.72
C ALA A 74 -10.46 5.79 4.34
N LEU A 75 -11.06 4.96 5.21
CA LEU A 75 -11.37 3.56 4.89
C LEU A 75 -12.30 3.46 3.68
N ARG A 76 -13.30 4.34 3.58
CA ARG A 76 -14.21 4.35 2.43
C ARG A 76 -13.56 4.84 1.14
N VAL A 77 -12.62 5.78 1.19
CA VAL A 77 -11.85 6.16 0.00
C VAL A 77 -11.07 4.96 -0.57
N LEU A 78 -10.41 4.17 0.28
CA LEU A 78 -9.70 2.95 -0.16
C LEU A 78 -10.66 1.93 -0.78
N LYS A 79 -11.83 1.76 -0.18
CA LYS A 79 -12.86 0.87 -0.71
C LYS A 79 -13.39 1.34 -2.06
N VAL A 80 -13.63 2.65 -2.22
CA VAL A 80 -14.04 3.25 -3.50
C VAL A 80 -12.97 3.01 -4.57
N TYR A 81 -11.69 3.22 -4.26
CA TYR A 81 -10.62 2.94 -5.21
C TYR A 81 -10.64 1.48 -5.69
N LYS A 82 -10.78 0.55 -4.75
CA LYS A 82 -10.87 -0.89 -5.05
C LYS A 82 -12.10 -1.24 -5.91
N GLU A 83 -13.25 -0.66 -5.60
CA GLU A 83 -14.52 -0.97 -6.26
C GLU A 83 -14.66 -0.30 -7.63
N GLN A 84 -14.07 0.88 -7.82
CA GLN A 84 -14.34 1.72 -8.99
C GLN A 84 -13.20 1.82 -10.00
N LEU A 85 -11.98 1.30 -9.74
CA LEU A 85 -10.80 1.17 -10.64
C LEU A 85 -10.42 2.32 -11.62
N GLU A 86 -11.16 3.43 -11.64
CA GLU A 86 -11.09 4.54 -12.59
C GLU A 86 -11.33 5.90 -11.91
N SER A 87 -11.63 5.93 -10.61
CA SER A 87 -11.76 7.20 -9.88
C SER A 87 -10.37 7.76 -9.57
N GLU A 88 -9.82 8.50 -10.53
CA GLU A 88 -8.55 9.25 -10.42
C GLU A 88 -8.46 10.02 -9.10
N TRP A 89 -9.57 10.61 -8.65
CA TRP A 89 -9.63 11.34 -7.38
C TRP A 89 -9.38 10.45 -6.16
N SER A 90 -9.89 9.22 -6.13
CA SER A 90 -9.64 8.31 -5.00
C SER A 90 -8.18 7.87 -4.93
N PHE A 91 -7.54 7.65 -6.09
CA PHE A 91 -6.11 7.41 -6.20
C PHE A 91 -5.32 8.60 -5.64
N LEU A 92 -5.60 9.80 -6.14
CA LEU A 92 -4.92 11.05 -5.73
C LEU A 92 -5.10 11.35 -4.24
N ILE A 93 -6.29 11.10 -3.66
CA ILE A 93 -6.49 11.25 -2.20
C ILE A 93 -5.49 10.37 -1.45
N VAL A 94 -5.37 9.11 -1.84
CA VAL A 94 -4.47 8.18 -1.13
C VAL A 94 -3.02 8.60 -1.34
N THR A 95 -2.58 8.76 -2.59
CA THR A 95 -1.17 8.99 -2.92
C THR A 95 -0.65 10.36 -2.49
N ASP A 96 -1.48 11.40 -2.60
CA ASP A 96 -1.02 12.78 -2.43
C ASP A 96 -1.38 13.37 -1.06
N HIS A 97 -2.29 12.73 -0.32
CA HIS A 97 -2.67 13.13 1.03
C HIS A 97 -2.46 12.04 2.08
N LEU A 98 -3.12 10.88 1.97
CA LEU A 98 -3.11 9.89 3.05
C LEU A 98 -1.71 9.30 3.29
N LEU A 99 -0.99 8.97 2.21
CA LEU A 99 0.38 8.45 2.31
C LEU A 99 1.38 9.47 2.85
N LYS A 100 1.04 10.77 2.94
CA LYS A 100 1.91 11.76 3.61
C LYS A 100 1.80 11.72 5.13
N CYS A 101 0.87 10.93 5.69
CA CYS A 101 0.70 10.77 7.13
C CYS A 101 0.91 9.31 7.57
N PRO A 102 2.13 8.94 8.03
CA PRO A 102 2.45 7.58 8.48
C PRO A 102 1.55 7.05 9.60
N GLU A 103 1.14 7.92 10.53
CA GLU A 103 0.22 7.56 11.61
C GLU A 103 -1.14 7.11 11.06
N LEU A 104 -1.64 7.80 10.03
CA LEU A 104 -2.92 7.47 9.41
C LEU A 104 -2.83 6.15 8.66
N VAL A 105 -1.74 5.93 7.91
CA VAL A 105 -1.49 4.65 7.22
C VAL A 105 -1.46 3.49 8.20
N LYS A 106 -0.80 3.64 9.36
CA LYS A 106 -0.78 2.62 10.43
C LYS A 106 -2.19 2.36 10.98
N ALA A 107 -2.94 3.42 11.27
CA ALA A 107 -4.31 3.31 11.78
C ALA A 107 -5.25 2.62 10.77
N LEU A 108 -5.13 2.96 9.49
CA LEU A 108 -5.86 2.31 8.39
C LEU A 108 -5.47 0.83 8.31
N TYR A 109 -4.18 0.51 8.16
CA TYR A 109 -3.69 -0.85 7.99
C TYR A 109 -4.16 -1.80 9.12
N ALA A 110 -4.25 -1.30 10.35
CA ALA A 110 -4.78 -2.05 11.49
C ALA A 110 -6.27 -2.43 11.36
N LYS A 111 -7.07 -1.64 10.65
CA LYS A 111 -8.52 -1.84 10.44
C LYS A 111 -8.87 -2.53 9.12
N LEU A 112 -7.98 -2.48 8.14
CA LEU A 112 -8.20 -3.08 6.82
C LEU A 112 -8.21 -4.62 6.86
N SER A 113 -9.07 -5.21 6.03
CA SER A 113 -8.99 -6.63 5.64
C SER A 113 -7.71 -6.92 4.85
N ASN A 114 -7.34 -8.20 4.69
CA ASN A 114 -6.13 -8.55 3.93
C ASN A 114 -6.21 -8.09 2.47
N GLN A 115 -7.37 -8.20 1.82
CA GLN A 115 -7.55 -7.68 0.46
C GLN A 115 -7.39 -6.17 0.37
N GLU A 116 -7.93 -5.41 1.34
CA GLU A 116 -7.75 -3.95 1.32
C GLU A 116 -6.31 -3.54 1.69
N ARG A 117 -5.60 -4.34 2.51
CA ARG A 117 -4.16 -4.15 2.74
C ARG A 117 -3.36 -4.34 1.46
N VAL A 118 -3.70 -5.34 0.65
CA VAL A 118 -3.09 -5.51 -0.69
C VAL A 118 -3.32 -4.26 -1.54
N THR A 119 -4.54 -3.76 -1.61
CA THR A 119 -4.86 -2.51 -2.35
C THR A 119 -4.05 -1.31 -1.84
N LEU A 120 -3.94 -1.13 -0.53
CA LEU A 120 -3.12 -0.06 0.05
C LEU A 120 -1.65 -0.20 -0.33
N LEU A 121 -1.10 -1.41 -0.29
CA LEU A 121 0.28 -1.69 -0.67
C LEU A 121 0.53 -1.47 -2.18
N GLU A 122 -0.45 -1.75 -3.03
CA GLU A 122 -0.39 -1.46 -4.48
C GLU A 122 -0.38 0.04 -4.76
N LEU A 123 -1.18 0.82 -4.03
CA LEU A 123 -1.15 2.28 -4.09
C LEU A 123 0.19 2.85 -3.58
N MET A 124 0.73 2.29 -2.50
CA MET A 124 2.06 2.65 -2.00
C MET A 124 3.15 2.31 -3.02
N MET A 125 3.08 1.13 -3.65
CA MET A 125 3.98 0.74 -4.73
C MET A 125 3.95 1.76 -5.86
N ALA A 126 2.76 2.08 -6.38
CA ALA A 126 2.59 3.05 -7.44
C ALA A 126 3.24 4.39 -7.08
N LYS A 127 3.05 4.85 -5.84
CA LYS A 127 3.63 6.11 -5.35
C LYS A 127 5.15 6.06 -5.20
N VAL A 128 5.72 4.94 -4.75
CA VAL A 128 7.18 4.79 -4.60
C VAL A 128 7.88 4.67 -5.95
N SER A 129 7.22 4.05 -6.94
CA SER A 129 7.74 3.91 -8.31
C SER A 129 7.62 5.18 -9.16
N GLU A 130 6.99 6.25 -8.67
CA GLU A 130 6.91 7.51 -9.40
C GLU A 130 8.30 8.15 -9.57
N SER A 131 8.70 8.43 -10.81
CA SER A 131 10.00 9.03 -11.16
C SER A 131 10.14 10.52 -10.82
N HIS A 132 9.29 11.07 -9.95
CA HIS A 132 9.29 12.49 -9.64
C HIS A 132 10.27 12.81 -8.49
N PRO A 133 10.87 14.02 -8.49
CA PRO A 133 11.67 14.47 -7.36
C PRO A 133 10.83 14.47 -6.08
N VAL A 134 11.23 13.65 -5.11
CA VAL A 134 10.56 13.51 -3.82
C VAL A 134 10.92 14.70 -2.94
N THR A 135 9.92 15.35 -2.33
CA THR A 135 10.16 16.42 -1.35
C THR A 135 10.76 15.86 -0.05
N SER A 136 11.38 16.71 0.79
CA SER A 136 11.93 16.25 2.07
C SER A 136 10.86 15.67 3.00
N GLU A 137 9.63 16.20 2.95
CA GLU A 137 8.51 15.70 3.76
C GLU A 137 8.05 14.32 3.28
N GLU A 138 7.93 14.13 1.97
CA GLU A 138 7.58 12.83 1.38
C GLU A 138 8.67 11.78 1.63
N MET A 139 9.95 12.18 1.57
CA MET A 139 11.05 11.28 1.91
C MET A 139 10.97 10.82 3.37
N ASN A 140 10.67 11.74 4.30
CA ASN A 140 10.47 11.37 5.70
C ASN A 140 9.28 10.43 5.88
N ALA A 141 8.16 10.68 5.20
CA ALA A 141 7.01 9.79 5.23
C ALA A 141 7.39 8.39 4.71
N PHE A 142 8.11 8.28 3.59
CA PHE A 142 8.59 7.01 3.06
C PHE A 142 9.50 6.24 4.00
N MET A 143 10.41 6.92 4.72
CA MET A 143 11.24 6.26 5.74
C MET A 143 10.38 5.66 6.86
N ARG A 144 9.38 6.40 7.34
CA ARG A 144 8.47 5.92 8.41
C ARG A 144 7.53 4.81 7.93
N HIS A 145 7.19 4.81 6.64
CA HIS A 145 6.51 3.69 6.00
C HIS A 145 7.43 2.47 5.89
N ALA A 146 8.68 2.65 5.47
CA ALA A 146 9.66 1.57 5.39
C ALA A 146 9.83 0.87 6.74
N ASP A 147 9.96 1.62 7.85
CA ASP A 147 9.99 1.07 9.21
C ASP A 147 8.78 0.18 9.50
N PHE A 148 7.59 0.71 9.19
CA PHE A 148 6.34 0.03 9.46
C PHE A 148 6.17 -1.25 8.62
N LEU A 149 6.45 -1.16 7.32
CA LEU A 149 6.32 -2.27 6.39
C LEU A 149 7.37 -3.35 6.65
N ALA A 150 8.60 -2.95 6.99
CA ALA A 150 9.65 -3.89 7.42
C ALA A 150 9.21 -4.65 8.66
N GLY A 151 8.72 -3.95 9.70
CA GLY A 151 8.18 -4.60 10.90
C GLY A 151 7.03 -5.57 10.59
N CYS A 152 6.07 -5.14 9.76
CA CYS A 152 4.97 -6.02 9.33
C CYS A 152 5.45 -7.25 8.56
N PHE A 153 6.47 -7.08 7.70
CA PHE A 153 7.06 -8.20 6.95
C PHE A 153 7.77 -9.16 7.89
N GLN A 154 8.57 -8.66 8.84
CA GLN A 154 9.27 -9.47 9.85
C GLN A 154 8.31 -10.29 10.70
N GLU A 155 7.16 -9.73 11.06
CA GLU A 155 6.14 -10.44 11.84
C GLU A 155 5.38 -11.51 11.04
N LYS A 156 5.27 -11.36 9.72
CA LYS A 156 4.32 -12.14 8.89
C LYS A 156 4.95 -12.93 7.74
N CYS A 157 6.28 -12.88 7.58
CA CYS A 157 6.98 -13.51 6.47
C CYS A 157 6.69 -15.02 6.35
N GLU A 158 6.51 -15.70 7.48
CA GLU A 158 6.21 -17.13 7.54
C GLU A 158 4.80 -17.51 7.04
N ALA A 159 3.85 -16.56 6.99
CA ALA A 159 2.50 -16.84 6.47
C ALA A 159 2.52 -17.37 5.03
N VAL A 160 3.57 -17.04 4.27
CA VAL A 160 3.79 -17.50 2.89
C VAL A 160 4.07 -19.00 2.82
N LEU A 161 4.56 -19.62 3.89
CA LEU A 161 4.77 -21.08 3.95
C LEU A 161 3.46 -21.86 3.92
N LYS A 162 2.32 -21.24 4.27
CA LYS A 162 0.99 -21.86 4.14
C LYS A 162 0.67 -22.23 2.68
N LEU A 163 1.20 -21.47 1.72
CA LEU A 163 1.01 -21.73 0.28
C LEU A 163 1.65 -23.04 -0.21
N THR A 164 2.34 -23.78 0.65
CA THR A 164 2.87 -25.12 0.34
C THR A 164 1.77 -26.18 0.25
N SER A 165 0.61 -25.92 0.85
CA SER A 165 -0.56 -26.79 0.84
C SER A 165 -1.54 -26.34 -0.26
N ALA A 166 -2.15 -27.29 -0.97
CA ALA A 166 -3.17 -26.99 -1.98
C ALA A 166 -4.46 -26.40 -1.36
N ALA A 167 -4.71 -26.65 -0.07
CA ALA A 167 -5.88 -26.13 0.64
C ALA A 167 -5.74 -24.65 0.99
N ASP A 168 -4.51 -24.14 1.08
CA ASP A 168 -4.19 -22.77 1.50
C ASP A 168 -3.61 -21.93 0.36
N ALA A 169 -3.73 -22.37 -0.90
CA ALA A 169 -3.19 -21.67 -2.06
C ALA A 169 -3.73 -20.23 -2.20
N GLU A 170 -4.91 -19.93 -1.65
CA GLU A 170 -5.51 -18.60 -1.70
C GLU A 170 -5.36 -17.81 -0.38
N SER A 171 -4.34 -18.13 0.43
CA SER A 171 -4.09 -17.43 1.69
C SER A 171 -3.90 -15.92 1.47
N GLU A 172 -4.94 -15.13 1.80
CA GLU A 172 -4.89 -13.67 1.67
C GLU A 172 -3.79 -13.04 2.54
N GLU A 173 -3.47 -13.67 3.67
CA GLU A 173 -2.37 -13.24 4.54
C GLU A 173 -1.01 -13.41 3.84
N ALA A 174 -0.83 -14.51 3.09
CA ALA A 174 0.38 -14.70 2.28
C ALA A 174 0.47 -13.67 1.15
N LEU A 175 -0.66 -13.31 0.52
CA LEU A 175 -0.70 -12.26 -0.51
C LEU A 175 -0.28 -10.89 0.06
N VAL A 176 -0.73 -10.54 1.28
CA VAL A 176 -0.27 -9.33 1.97
C VAL A 176 1.24 -9.36 2.18
N THR A 177 1.79 -10.49 2.64
CA THR A 177 3.24 -10.64 2.86
C THR A 177 4.04 -10.54 1.56
N ILE A 178 3.55 -11.13 0.47
CA ILE A 178 4.18 -10.99 -0.86
C ILE A 178 4.19 -9.53 -1.28
N ARG A 179 3.07 -8.81 -1.14
CA ARG A 179 2.99 -7.38 -1.50
C ARG A 179 3.84 -6.50 -0.60
N LEU A 180 3.99 -6.81 0.68
CA LEU A 180 4.93 -6.14 1.57
C LEU A 180 6.36 -6.25 1.05
N LEU A 181 6.78 -7.46 0.67
CA LEU A 181 8.10 -7.70 0.09
C LEU A 181 8.28 -6.94 -1.23
N ASP A 182 7.27 -6.91 -2.09
CA ASP A 182 7.31 -6.17 -3.35
C ASP A 182 7.63 -4.69 -3.08
N VAL A 183 6.88 -4.05 -2.16
CA VAL A 183 7.07 -2.62 -1.82
C VAL A 183 8.44 -2.37 -1.21
N LEU A 184 8.93 -3.24 -0.32
CA LEU A 184 10.27 -3.12 0.27
C LEU A 184 11.37 -3.24 -0.79
N CYS A 185 11.21 -4.13 -1.77
CA CYS A 185 12.14 -4.22 -2.88
C CYS A 185 12.17 -2.94 -3.72
N GLU A 186 11.01 -2.32 -3.94
CA GLU A 186 10.93 -1.07 -4.69
C GLU A 186 11.58 0.09 -3.92
N MET A 187 11.26 0.22 -2.63
CA MET A 187 11.88 1.23 -1.76
C MET A 187 13.40 1.06 -1.69
N THR A 188 13.92 -0.17 -1.63
CA THR A 188 15.37 -0.42 -1.63
C THR A 188 16.02 -0.26 -3.01
N SER A 189 15.24 -0.20 -4.09
CA SER A 189 15.78 0.09 -5.44
C SER A 189 15.96 1.59 -5.66
N ASN A 190 15.38 2.43 -4.80
CA ASN A 190 15.53 3.88 -4.82
C ASN A 190 16.64 4.32 -3.84
N ASN A 191 17.59 5.10 -4.35
CA ASN A 191 18.76 5.55 -3.58
C ASN A 191 18.40 6.34 -2.32
N GLY A 192 17.24 7.01 -2.28
CA GLY A 192 16.85 7.87 -1.16
C GLY A 192 16.49 7.11 0.13
N GLN A 193 15.97 5.89 0.02
CA GLN A 193 15.53 5.07 1.16
C GLN A 193 16.50 3.92 1.46
N LEU A 194 17.41 3.61 0.53
CA LEU A 194 18.28 2.44 0.62
C LEU A 194 19.10 2.41 1.93
N GLU A 195 19.83 3.49 2.26
CA GLU A 195 20.68 3.53 3.46
C GLU A 195 19.88 3.33 4.75
N HIS A 196 18.66 3.89 4.81
CA HIS A 196 17.74 3.71 5.94
C HIS A 196 17.32 2.25 6.08
N LEU A 197 16.87 1.62 4.99
CA LEU A 197 16.46 0.20 4.98
C LEU A 197 17.62 -0.75 5.26
N GLN A 198 18.84 -0.43 4.81
CA GLN A 198 20.04 -1.21 5.09
C GLN A 198 20.40 -1.24 6.58
N ALA A 199 20.08 -0.18 7.31
CA ALA A 199 20.32 -0.07 8.75
C ALA A 199 19.17 -0.64 9.60
N LEU A 200 18.07 -1.10 9.00
CA LEU A 200 16.92 -1.61 9.76
C LEU A 200 17.25 -2.94 10.45
N PRO A 201 17.12 -3.02 11.78
CA PRO A 201 17.47 -4.23 12.52
C PRO A 201 16.63 -5.44 12.12
N GLY A 202 17.29 -6.55 11.81
CA GLY A 202 16.66 -7.84 11.55
C GLY A 202 16.02 -7.98 10.17
N LEU A 203 15.94 -6.93 9.35
CA LEU A 203 15.30 -7.01 8.03
C LEU A 203 16.05 -7.97 7.10
N LEU A 204 17.38 -7.85 7.05
CA LEU A 204 18.23 -8.72 6.25
C LEU A 204 18.14 -10.17 6.71
N GLU A 205 18.29 -10.41 8.01
CA GLU A 205 18.24 -11.73 8.64
C GLU A 205 16.88 -12.40 8.36
N THR A 206 15.78 -11.66 8.52
CA THR A 206 14.43 -12.14 8.20
C THR A 206 14.28 -12.52 6.74
N ALA A 207 14.79 -11.71 5.81
CA ALA A 207 14.72 -12.01 4.38
C ALA A 207 15.51 -13.29 4.02
N ILE A 208 16.70 -13.46 4.61
CA ILE A 208 17.55 -14.65 4.44
C ILE A 208 16.85 -15.90 4.98
N ASP A 209 16.33 -15.84 6.20
CA ASP A 209 15.68 -16.98 6.83
C ASP A 209 14.38 -17.36 6.10
N THR A 210 13.60 -16.38 5.66
CA THR A 210 12.41 -16.62 4.82
C THR A 210 12.80 -17.28 3.49
N LEU A 211 13.89 -16.87 2.86
CA LEU A 211 14.39 -17.49 1.63
C LEU A 211 14.83 -18.94 1.87
N ARG A 212 15.52 -19.20 2.99
CA ARG A 212 15.93 -20.56 3.38
C ARG A 212 14.72 -21.46 3.62
N LEU A 213 13.72 -20.99 4.38
CA LEU A 213 12.51 -21.75 4.70
C LEU A 213 11.69 -22.07 3.44
N THR A 214 11.46 -21.08 2.57
CA THR A 214 10.74 -21.30 1.31
C THR A 214 11.48 -22.23 0.35
N HIS A 215 12.82 -22.16 0.31
CA HIS A 215 13.65 -23.08 -0.47
C HIS A 215 13.60 -24.51 0.07
N LEU A 216 13.67 -24.69 1.39
CA LEU A 216 13.53 -25.99 2.04
C LEU A 216 12.14 -26.60 1.77
N ALA A 217 11.09 -25.81 1.91
CA ALA A 217 9.73 -26.24 1.62
C ALA A 217 9.57 -26.72 0.17
N GLY A 218 10.14 -25.99 -0.80
CA GLY A 218 10.12 -26.37 -2.21
C GLY A 218 10.91 -27.65 -2.55
N LYS A 219 11.85 -28.06 -1.67
CA LYS A 219 12.61 -29.32 -1.79
C LYS A 219 11.91 -30.52 -1.15
N GLN A 220 11.15 -30.30 -0.08
CA GLN A 220 10.51 -31.37 0.70
C GLN A 220 9.32 -31.99 -0.03
N ALA A 221 8.54 -31.18 -0.73
CA ALA A 221 7.38 -31.62 -1.49
C ALA A 221 7.20 -30.75 -2.74
N VAL A 222 6.48 -31.27 -3.74
CA VAL A 222 6.08 -30.49 -4.91
C VAL A 222 5.02 -29.47 -4.48
N ASN A 223 5.34 -28.18 -4.63
CA ASN A 223 4.48 -27.06 -4.27
C ASN A 223 4.88 -25.80 -5.07
N ILE A 224 4.29 -24.66 -4.74
CA ILE A 224 4.53 -23.37 -5.41
C ILE A 224 5.98 -22.86 -5.33
N PHE A 225 6.77 -23.32 -4.36
CA PHE A 225 8.19 -22.95 -4.21
C PHE A 225 9.14 -23.95 -4.85
N THR A 226 8.65 -25.06 -5.42
CA THR A 226 9.50 -26.01 -6.14
C THR A 226 10.14 -25.34 -7.35
N ALA A 227 11.43 -25.60 -7.58
CA ALA A 227 12.10 -25.09 -8.77
C ALA A 227 11.53 -25.81 -10.00
N THR A 228 10.79 -25.09 -10.83
CA THR A 228 10.32 -25.61 -12.12
C THR A 228 11.53 -25.79 -13.02
N HIS A 229 12.11 -26.98 -13.06
CA HIS A 229 12.98 -27.35 -14.15
C HIS A 229 12.15 -27.25 -15.43
N ALA A 230 12.63 -26.45 -16.38
CA ALA A 230 11.94 -26.04 -17.59
C ALA A 230 11.16 -27.18 -18.30
N MET A 231 10.07 -26.79 -18.96
CA MET A 231 9.50 -27.46 -20.13
C MET A 231 8.82 -28.83 -19.90
N THR A 232 7.61 -28.84 -19.36
CA THR A 232 6.65 -29.92 -19.66
C THR A 232 5.22 -29.38 -19.84
N GLY A 233 5.02 -28.42 -20.75
CA GLY A 233 3.71 -28.15 -21.40
C GLY A 233 2.46 -27.94 -20.50
N GLN A 234 2.62 -27.79 -19.19
CA GLN A 234 1.57 -27.49 -18.24
C GLN A 234 1.51 -25.98 -18.08
N GLU A 235 0.29 -25.45 -18.12
CA GLU A 235 -0.04 -24.04 -17.99
C GLU A 235 0.84 -23.37 -16.92
N GLU A 236 1.46 -22.24 -17.29
CA GLU A 236 2.18 -21.42 -16.32
C GLU A 236 1.25 -21.15 -15.14
N ILE A 237 1.61 -21.65 -13.97
CA ILE A 237 0.87 -21.39 -12.74
C ILE A 237 0.99 -19.87 -12.50
N SER A 238 -0.04 -19.13 -12.88
CA SER A 238 -0.13 -17.67 -12.71
C SER A 238 -0.52 -17.33 -11.27
N HIS A 239 0.30 -17.75 -10.30
CA HIS A 239 0.06 -17.47 -8.90
C HIS A 239 0.96 -16.33 -8.41
N PRO A 240 0.45 -15.36 -7.62
CA PRO A 240 1.23 -14.24 -7.10
C PRO A 240 2.52 -14.59 -6.31
N ALA A 241 2.69 -15.83 -5.86
CA ALA A 241 3.89 -16.26 -5.13
C ALA A 241 4.98 -16.79 -6.08
N VAL A 242 4.66 -17.00 -7.35
CA VAL A 242 5.64 -17.24 -8.41
C VAL A 242 6.45 -15.96 -8.59
N GLY A 243 7.70 -15.99 -8.10
CA GLY A 243 8.57 -14.82 -8.01
C GLY A 243 8.93 -14.41 -6.59
N PHE A 244 8.25 -14.92 -5.56
CA PHE A 244 8.52 -14.56 -4.16
C PHE A 244 9.99 -14.78 -3.75
N LYS A 245 10.56 -15.96 -4.08
CA LYS A 245 12.00 -16.22 -3.85
C LYS A 245 12.91 -15.26 -4.61
N SER A 246 12.54 -14.89 -5.85
CA SER A 246 13.30 -13.91 -6.64
C SER A 246 13.26 -12.53 -6.00
N HIS A 247 12.12 -12.12 -5.43
CA HIS A 247 12.00 -10.86 -4.73
C HIS A 247 12.76 -10.86 -3.40
N LEU A 248 12.80 -11.97 -2.67
CA LEU A 248 13.67 -12.10 -1.48
C LEU A 248 15.14 -11.92 -1.85
N ILE A 249 15.58 -12.57 -2.94
CA ILE A 249 16.95 -12.41 -3.45
C ILE A 249 17.21 -10.94 -3.85
N ARG A 250 16.24 -10.28 -4.51
CA ARG A 250 16.34 -8.85 -4.85
C ARG A 250 16.50 -7.98 -3.60
N LEU A 251 15.64 -8.18 -2.59
CA LEU A 251 15.72 -7.43 -1.33
C LEU A 251 17.08 -7.64 -0.65
N ILE A 252 17.52 -8.89 -0.49
CA ILE A 252 18.83 -9.22 0.11
C ILE A 252 19.97 -8.55 -0.66
N GLY A 253 19.95 -8.67 -1.99
CA GLY A 253 20.94 -8.07 -2.87
C GLY A 253 21.01 -6.55 -2.71
N ASN A 254 19.84 -5.88 -2.67
CA ASN A 254 19.76 -4.44 -2.45
C ASN A 254 20.31 -4.06 -1.05
N LEU A 255 19.91 -4.79 0.00
CA LEU A 255 20.37 -4.53 1.36
C LEU A 255 21.88 -4.73 1.53
N CYS A 256 22.51 -5.59 0.72
CA CYS A 256 23.95 -5.80 0.70
C CYS A 256 24.71 -4.84 -0.23
N TYR A 257 24.01 -4.13 -1.12
CA TYR A 257 24.65 -3.28 -2.12
C TYR A 257 25.45 -2.15 -1.47
N LYS A 258 26.78 -2.16 -1.66
CA LYS A 258 27.73 -1.21 -1.06
C LYS A 258 27.67 -1.11 0.47
N ASN A 259 27.09 -2.09 1.15
CA ASN A 259 27.01 -2.13 2.61
C ASN A 259 27.81 -3.32 3.15
N LYS A 260 29.01 -3.04 3.69
CA LYS A 260 29.95 -4.09 4.10
C LYS A 260 29.43 -4.89 5.30
N GLU A 261 28.78 -4.22 6.25
CA GLU A 261 28.19 -4.87 7.43
C GLU A 261 27.16 -5.93 7.01
N ASN A 262 26.25 -5.58 6.08
CA ASN A 262 25.26 -6.50 5.57
C ASN A 262 25.90 -7.62 4.72
N GLN A 263 26.91 -7.31 3.90
CA GLN A 263 27.62 -8.32 3.12
C GLN A 263 28.29 -9.40 3.98
N ASP A 264 28.79 -9.04 5.17
CA ASP A 264 29.46 -9.99 6.06
C ASP A 264 28.49 -10.92 6.80
N LYS A 265 27.17 -10.64 6.74
CA LYS A 265 26.12 -11.46 7.34
C LYS A 265 25.52 -12.53 6.41
N VAL A 266 25.75 -12.43 5.09
CA VAL A 266 25.09 -13.29 4.06
C VAL A 266 25.96 -14.47 3.64
#